data_AF-A0A953IXI1-F1
#
_entry.id   AF-A0A953IXI1-F1
#
_cell.length_a   1.000
_cell.length_b   1.000
_cell.length_c   1.000
_cell.angle_alpha   90.00
_cell.angle_beta   90.00
_cell.angle_gamma   90.00
#
_symmetry.space_group_name_H-M   'P 1'
#
loop_
_entity.id
_entity.type
_entity.pdbx_description
1 polymer ?
#
loop_
_entity_poly.entity_id
_entity_poly.type
_entity_poly.pdbx_seq_one_letter_code
_entity_poly.pdbx_strand_id
1 'polypeptide(L)'
;VMDLTRSNDVPVKAGISVADIIGGQFALLGILLALKNRDATGRGAFIDLAMQEACAWSTQFSWSKGAREKPDYSILQCVDAYVVADAPRDEVTRALGNEAVRSSADKVVKRLNAAGLPARRVLNVAEVATAPQLEARQLILWRSDRDGADWPLLGSPMRFSKTPPIIRSAIGTLGSGNAAAADLIGDASLNKKKEKANV
;
A
#
# COMPACT_ATOMS: atom_id res chain seq x y z
N VAL A 1 14.16 6.13 6.21
CA VAL A 1 13.51 5.44 5.07
C VAL A 1 14.30 5.59 3.79
N MET A 2 14.47 6.80 3.22
CA MET A 2 15.22 6.99 1.96
C MET A 2 16.67 6.50 2.02
N ASP A 3 17.35 6.67 3.16
CA ASP A 3 18.70 6.10 3.33
C ASP A 3 18.72 4.56 3.16
N LEU A 4 17.65 3.86 3.57
CA LEU A 4 17.54 2.41 3.41
C LEU A 4 17.14 2.01 1.97
N THR A 5 16.51 2.91 1.21
CA THR A 5 16.15 2.71 -0.20
C THR A 5 17.21 3.34 -1.10
N ARG A 6 18.14 2.53 -1.63
CA ARG A 6 19.26 3.02 -2.44
C ARG A 6 19.27 2.40 -3.84
N SER A 7 19.79 3.15 -4.80
CA SER A 7 20.12 2.68 -6.15
C SER A 7 21.57 3.11 -6.45
N ASN A 8 22.45 2.14 -6.74
CA ASN A 8 23.90 2.39 -6.90
C ASN A 8 24.48 3.26 -5.77
N ASP A 9 24.18 2.88 -4.53
CA ASP A 9 24.55 3.58 -3.28
C ASP A 9 23.99 4.99 -3.07
N VAL A 10 23.25 5.52 -4.05
CA VAL A 10 22.54 6.80 -3.94
C VAL A 10 21.20 6.59 -3.25
N PRO A 11 20.90 7.30 -2.14
CA PRO A 11 19.57 7.28 -1.53
C PRO A 11 18.49 7.79 -2.49
N VAL A 12 17.37 7.06 -2.58
CA VAL A 12 16.23 7.40 -3.43
C VAL A 12 14.92 7.31 -2.65
N LYS A 13 13.87 7.94 -3.18
CA LYS A 13 12.52 7.81 -2.63
C LYS A 13 11.98 6.40 -2.94
N ALA A 14 11.20 5.83 -2.02
CA ALA A 14 10.39 4.65 -2.33
C ALA A 14 9.34 4.98 -3.41
N GLY A 15 8.97 3.99 -4.23
CA GLY A 15 7.98 4.17 -5.31
C GLY A 15 6.56 4.50 -4.83
N ILE A 16 6.31 4.40 -3.53
CA ILE A 16 5.05 4.77 -2.87
C ILE A 16 5.33 5.75 -1.72
N SER A 17 4.29 6.46 -1.28
CA SER A 17 4.41 7.36 -0.13
C SER A 17 4.36 6.60 1.19
N VAL A 18 5.52 6.07 1.61
CA VAL A 18 5.67 5.30 2.86
C VAL A 18 5.23 6.14 4.07
N ALA A 19 5.61 7.41 4.12
CA ALA A 19 5.29 8.30 5.23
C ALA A 19 3.78 8.52 5.39
N ASP A 20 3.06 8.75 4.28
CA ASP A 20 1.60 8.97 4.31
C ASP A 20 0.87 7.71 4.77
N ILE A 21 1.29 6.55 4.27
CA ILE A 21 0.65 5.26 4.59
C ILE A 21 0.85 4.93 6.08
N ILE A 22 2.10 4.97 6.56
CA ILE A 22 2.41 4.62 7.95
C ILE A 22 1.79 5.66 8.90
N GLY A 23 1.86 6.96 8.56
CA GLY A 23 1.21 8.02 9.32
C GLY A 23 -0.31 7.80 9.44
N GLY A 24 -0.99 7.49 8.32
CA GLY A 24 -2.41 7.17 8.32
C GLY A 24 -2.76 5.93 9.15
N GLN A 25 -1.89 4.91 9.17
CA GLN A 25 -2.08 3.72 10.00
C GLN A 25 -1.94 4.02 11.50
N PHE A 26 -0.95 4.81 11.91
CA PHE A 26 -0.83 5.26 13.30
C PHE A 26 -2.01 6.13 13.71
N ALA A 27 -2.49 7.02 12.82
CA ALA A 27 -3.67 7.83 13.08
C ALA A 27 -4.91 6.96 13.30
N LEU A 28 -5.15 5.95 12.44
CA LEU A 28 -6.23 4.98 12.60
C LEU A 28 -6.15 4.28 13.96
N LEU A 29 -4.99 3.75 14.33
CA LEU A 29 -4.78 3.08 15.62
C LEU A 29 -5.05 4.01 16.80
N GLY A 30 -4.51 5.23 16.76
CA GLY A 30 -4.71 6.25 17.79
C GLY A 30 -6.18 6.63 17.96
N ILE A 31 -6.92 6.81 16.86
CA ILE A 31 -8.36 7.11 16.88
C ILE A 31 -9.15 5.94 17.49
N LEU A 32 -8.85 4.69 17.10
CA LEU A 32 -9.53 3.52 17.67
C LEU A 32 -9.28 3.39 19.18
N LEU A 33 -8.05 3.63 19.63
CA LEU A 33 -7.70 3.64 21.06
C LEU A 33 -8.42 4.78 21.81
N ALA A 34 -8.45 5.98 21.24
CA ALA A 34 -9.15 7.13 21.82
C ALA A 34 -10.65 6.88 21.95
N LEU A 35 -11.29 6.29 20.93
CA LEU A 35 -12.70 5.90 20.97
C LEU A 35 -12.94 4.84 22.05
N LYS A 36 -12.09 3.80 22.12
CA LYS A 36 -12.19 2.77 23.17
C LYS A 36 -12.05 3.35 24.57
N ASN A 37 -11.12 4.29 24.78
CA ASN A 37 -10.93 4.97 26.06
C ASN A 37 -12.11 5.89 26.40
N ARG A 38 -12.65 6.60 25.41
CA ARG A 38 -13.85 7.43 25.57
C ARG A 38 -15.04 6.60 26.01
N ASP A 39 -15.23 5.40 25.46
CA ASP A 39 -16.34 4.53 25.87
C ASP A 39 -16.25 4.10 27.34
N ALA A 40 -15.04 4.02 27.91
CA ALA A 40 -14.83 3.71 29.33
C ALA A 40 -14.88 4.93 30.26
N THR A 41 -14.50 6.11 29.77
CA THR A 41 -14.25 7.30 30.62
C THR A 41 -15.21 8.46 30.36
N GLY A 42 -15.94 8.44 29.24
CA GLY A 42 -16.74 9.55 28.74
C GLY A 42 -15.93 10.72 28.16
N ARG A 43 -14.59 10.64 28.11
CA ARG A 43 -13.72 11.74 27.69
C ARG A 43 -13.02 11.46 26.37
N GLY A 44 -12.94 12.47 25.51
CA GLY A 44 -12.12 12.42 24.30
C GLY A 44 -10.63 12.49 24.60
N ALA A 45 -9.82 12.41 23.54
CA ALA A 45 -8.37 12.57 23.62
C ALA A 45 -7.87 13.48 22.49
N PHE A 46 -6.83 14.27 22.79
CA PHE A 46 -6.02 14.94 21.78
C PHE A 46 -4.91 13.98 21.34
N ILE A 47 -4.69 13.84 20.04
CA ILE A 47 -3.67 12.94 19.46
C ILE A 47 -2.66 13.83 18.73
N ASP A 48 -1.43 13.86 19.24
CA ASP A 48 -0.28 14.44 18.55
C ASP A 48 0.44 13.33 17.79
N LEU A 49 0.64 13.50 16.48
CA LEU A 49 1.24 12.51 15.60
C LEU A 49 2.03 13.20 14.50
N ALA A 50 3.35 12.98 14.48
CA ALA A 50 4.22 13.42 13.41
C ALA A 50 4.58 12.28 12.45
N MET A 51 4.46 12.51 11.14
CA MET A 51 4.89 11.54 10.12
C MET A 51 6.39 11.24 10.17
N GLN A 52 7.20 12.20 10.65
CA GLN A 52 8.63 12.03 10.86
C GLN A 52 8.91 10.94 11.90
N GLU A 53 8.18 10.96 13.02
CA GLU A 53 8.32 9.97 14.10
C GLU A 53 7.84 8.60 13.65
N ALA A 54 6.71 8.55 12.95
CA ALA A 54 6.18 7.32 12.35
C ALA A 54 7.20 6.67 11.39
N CYS A 55 7.87 7.47 10.56
CA CYS A 55 8.94 6.99 9.68
C CYS A 55 10.18 6.54 10.45
N ALA A 56 10.60 7.29 11.47
CA ALA A 56 11.74 6.90 12.32
C ALA A 56 11.50 5.53 12.96
N TRP A 57 10.30 5.32 13.52
CA TRP A 57 9.87 4.06 14.13
C TRP A 57 9.99 2.88 13.16
N SER A 58 9.56 3.05 11.90
CA SER A 58 9.68 2.02 10.85
C SER A 58 11.12 1.61 10.51
N THR A 59 12.13 2.38 10.94
CA THR A 59 13.55 2.09 10.67
C THR A 59 14.32 1.59 11.88
N GLN A 60 13.65 1.39 13.02
CA GLN A 60 14.30 1.05 14.30
C GLN A 60 15.20 -0.20 14.21
N PHE A 61 14.83 -1.18 13.39
CA PHE A 61 15.62 -2.41 13.18
C PHE A 61 17.02 -2.16 12.58
N SER A 62 17.27 -0.98 12.01
CA SER A 62 18.56 -0.59 11.44
C SER A 62 19.46 0.19 12.40
N TRP A 63 19.04 0.46 13.63
CA TRP A 63 19.72 1.41 14.53
C TRP A 63 20.77 0.77 15.44
N SER A 64 20.76 -0.57 15.61
CA SER A 64 21.75 -1.25 16.45
C SER A 64 23.13 -1.26 15.80
N LYS A 65 24.20 -1.17 16.60
CA LYS A 65 25.56 -1.43 16.11
C LYS A 65 25.64 -2.88 15.63
N GLY A 66 26.07 -3.10 14.39
CA GLY A 66 26.00 -4.42 13.74
C GLY A 66 24.58 -4.86 13.39
N ALA A 67 23.60 -3.94 13.34
CA ALA A 67 22.30 -4.20 12.72
C ALA A 67 22.56 -4.91 11.39
N ARG A 68 21.86 -6.04 11.20
CA ARG A 68 21.99 -6.94 10.06
C ARG A 68 22.28 -6.14 8.79
N GLU A 69 23.34 -6.54 8.08
CA GLU A 69 23.46 -6.22 6.66
C GLU A 69 22.12 -6.52 5.99
N LYS A 70 21.73 -5.66 5.05
CA LYS A 70 20.45 -5.79 4.32
C LYS A 70 20.27 -7.26 3.92
N PRO A 71 19.06 -7.84 4.05
CA PRO A 71 18.84 -9.19 3.54
C PRO A 71 19.32 -9.22 2.09
N ASP A 72 20.22 -10.15 1.78
CA ASP A 72 20.83 -10.21 0.46
C ASP A 72 19.78 -10.66 -0.54
N TYR A 73 19.29 -9.71 -1.33
CA TYR A 73 18.42 -10.00 -2.45
C TYR A 73 19.08 -9.56 -3.76
N SER A 74 18.77 -10.29 -4.82
CA SER A 74 19.24 -10.02 -6.17
C SER A 74 18.08 -9.74 -7.09
N ILE A 75 18.14 -8.63 -7.82
CA ILE A 75 17.22 -8.33 -8.92
C ILE A 75 17.90 -8.70 -10.24
N LEU A 76 17.23 -9.51 -11.04
CA LEU A 76 17.67 -9.98 -12.33
C LEU A 76 16.75 -9.43 -13.41
N GLN A 77 17.34 -8.88 -14.46
CA GLN A 77 16.61 -8.57 -15.68
C GLN A 77 16.54 -9.84 -16.55
N CYS A 78 15.33 -10.28 -16.85
CA CYS A 78 15.03 -11.34 -17.81
C CYS A 78 14.54 -10.73 -19.13
N VAL A 79 14.29 -11.57 -20.14
CA VAL A 79 13.86 -11.07 -21.47
C VAL A 79 12.46 -10.45 -21.47
N ASP A 80 11.60 -10.81 -20.52
CA ASP A 80 10.18 -10.44 -20.47
C ASP A 80 9.76 -9.74 -19.17
N ALA A 81 10.59 -9.76 -18.11
CA ALA A 81 10.31 -9.14 -16.82
C ALA A 81 11.56 -9.08 -15.92
N TYR A 82 11.38 -8.61 -14.68
CA TYR A 82 12.37 -8.74 -13.62
C TYR A 82 12.04 -9.89 -12.67
N VAL A 83 13.07 -10.50 -12.10
CA VAL A 83 12.95 -11.51 -11.03
C VAL A 83 13.70 -11.00 -9.80
N VAL A 84 13.07 -11.12 -8.63
CA VAL A 84 13.73 -10.92 -7.34
C VAL A 84 14.00 -12.29 -6.72
N ALA A 85 15.23 -12.49 -6.24
CA ALA A 85 15.65 -13.66 -5.50
C ALA A 85 16.11 -13.23 -4.11
N ASP A 86 15.64 -13.91 -3.06
CA ASP A 86 16.08 -13.72 -1.68
C ASP A 86 17.38 -14.50 -1.46
N ALA A 87 18.42 -14.10 -2.19
CA ALA A 87 19.74 -14.68 -2.17
C ALA A 87 20.82 -13.70 -2.71
N PRO A 88 22.08 -13.84 -2.23
CA PRO A 88 23.23 -13.12 -2.74
C PRO A 88 23.46 -13.31 -4.25
N ARG A 89 24.11 -12.32 -4.89
CA ARG A 89 24.31 -12.31 -6.35
C ARG A 89 25.19 -13.47 -6.83
N ASP A 90 26.18 -13.88 -6.06
CA ASP A 90 27.08 -14.98 -6.40
C ASP A 90 26.36 -16.34 -6.36
N GLU A 91 25.50 -16.59 -5.37
CA GLU A 91 24.67 -17.80 -5.29
C GLU A 91 23.69 -17.87 -6.45
N VAL A 92 23.02 -16.76 -6.74
CA VAL A 92 22.12 -16.64 -7.89
C VAL A 92 22.86 -16.90 -9.20
N THR A 93 24.05 -16.34 -9.36
CA THR A 93 24.90 -16.55 -10.55
C THR A 93 25.32 -18.02 -10.67
N ARG A 94 25.69 -18.66 -9.55
CA ARG A 94 26.07 -20.08 -9.49
C ARG A 94 24.90 -20.99 -9.88
N ALA A 95 23.69 -20.71 -9.41
CA ALA A 95 22.49 -21.49 -9.70
C ALA A 95 22.04 -21.37 -11.18
N LEU A 96 22.18 -20.18 -11.76
CA LEU A 96 21.73 -19.92 -13.13
C LEU A 96 22.79 -20.22 -14.21
N GLY A 97 24.08 -20.17 -13.86
CA GLY A 97 25.18 -20.28 -14.82
C GLY A 97 25.12 -19.19 -15.90
N ASN A 98 25.67 -19.49 -17.08
CA ASN A 98 25.81 -18.53 -18.19
C ASN A 98 24.49 -18.15 -18.89
N GLU A 99 23.36 -18.78 -18.56
CA GLU A 99 22.07 -18.64 -19.26
C GLU A 99 21.11 -17.62 -18.63
N ALA A 100 21.49 -17.03 -17.49
CA ALA A 100 20.62 -16.18 -16.67
C ALA A 100 20.00 -15.00 -17.40
N VAL A 101 20.76 -14.36 -18.31
CA VAL A 101 20.44 -13.04 -18.90
C VAL A 101 19.50 -13.14 -20.11
N ARG A 102 19.33 -14.32 -20.70
CA ARG A 102 18.54 -14.52 -21.94
C ARG A 102 17.31 -15.42 -21.76
N SER A 103 16.98 -15.77 -20.52
CA SER A 103 15.86 -16.65 -20.20
C SER A 103 14.62 -15.85 -19.82
N SER A 104 13.44 -16.45 -19.99
CA SER A 104 12.18 -15.88 -19.46
C SER A 104 12.16 -15.92 -17.94
N ALA A 105 11.45 -14.97 -17.33
CA ALA A 105 11.33 -14.85 -15.88
C ALA A 105 10.84 -16.14 -15.21
N ASP A 106 9.84 -16.81 -15.81
CA ASP A 106 9.30 -18.06 -15.26
C ASP A 106 10.32 -19.20 -15.23
N LYS A 107 11.17 -19.31 -16.26
CA LYS A 107 12.25 -20.30 -16.30
C LYS A 107 13.29 -20.01 -15.20
N VAL A 108 13.65 -18.74 -15.03
CA VAL A 108 14.59 -18.29 -13.99
C VAL A 108 14.02 -18.58 -12.59
N VAL A 109 12.77 -18.20 -12.33
CA VAL A 109 12.07 -18.46 -11.06
C VAL A 109 12.02 -19.95 -10.76
N LYS A 110 11.67 -20.79 -11.73
CA LYS A 110 11.61 -22.25 -11.55
C LYS A 110 12.98 -22.82 -11.19
N ARG A 111 14.03 -22.37 -11.87
CA ARG A 111 15.41 -22.84 -11.64
C ARG A 111 15.95 -22.43 -10.29
N LEU A 112 15.77 -21.17 -9.89
CA LEU A 112 16.20 -20.68 -8.58
C LEU A 112 15.48 -21.40 -7.44
N ASN A 113 14.15 -21.53 -7.52
CA ASN A 113 13.39 -22.25 -6.50
C ASN A 113 13.78 -23.74 -6.44
N ALA A 114 14.08 -24.38 -7.58
CA ALA A 114 14.58 -25.76 -7.61
C ALA A 114 15.97 -25.91 -6.98
N ALA A 115 16.79 -24.85 -6.99
CA ALA A 115 18.08 -24.78 -6.31
C ALA A 115 17.96 -24.37 -4.83
N GLY A 116 16.74 -24.23 -4.29
CA GLY A 116 16.50 -23.83 -2.90
C GLY A 116 16.59 -22.32 -2.65
N LEU A 117 16.71 -21.50 -3.69
CA LEU A 117 16.78 -20.04 -3.60
C LEU A 117 15.38 -19.44 -3.86
N PRO A 118 14.70 -18.86 -2.84
CA PRO A 118 13.37 -18.29 -3.02
C PRO A 118 13.39 -17.16 -4.05
N ALA A 119 12.63 -17.33 -5.13
CA ALA A 119 12.56 -16.34 -6.20
C ALA A 119 11.13 -16.12 -6.70
N ARG A 120 10.83 -14.89 -7.10
CA ARG A 120 9.53 -14.46 -7.63
C ARG A 120 9.71 -13.46 -8.77
N ARG A 121 8.78 -13.47 -9.73
CA ARG A 121 8.65 -12.41 -10.74
C ARG A 121 8.24 -11.12 -10.05
N VAL A 122 8.83 -10.01 -10.47
CA VAL A 122 8.37 -8.66 -10.12
C VAL A 122 7.22 -8.31 -11.05
N LEU A 123 6.01 -8.19 -10.49
CA LEU A 123 4.83 -7.81 -11.25
C LEU A 123 4.78 -6.30 -11.45
N ASN A 124 4.31 -5.87 -12.62
CA ASN A 124 3.92 -4.48 -12.85
C ASN A 124 2.51 -4.19 -12.30
N VAL A 125 2.13 -2.91 -12.24
CA VAL A 125 0.84 -2.49 -11.65
C VAL A 125 -0.37 -3.10 -12.36
N ALA A 126 -0.33 -3.25 -13.68
CA ALA A 126 -1.42 -3.84 -14.45
C ALA A 126 -1.54 -5.35 -14.20
N GLU A 127 -0.42 -6.06 -14.11
CA GLU A 127 -0.38 -7.49 -13.77
C GLU A 127 -0.87 -7.75 -12.33
N VAL A 128 -0.60 -6.83 -11.39
CA VAL A 128 -1.12 -6.93 -10.02
C VAL A 128 -2.66 -6.88 -10.03
N ALA A 129 -3.25 -6.02 -10.86
CA ALA A 129 -4.71 -5.84 -10.89
C ALA A 129 -5.47 -7.14 -11.23
N THR A 130 -4.88 -8.01 -12.06
CA THR A 130 -5.45 -9.30 -12.49
C THR A 130 -4.71 -10.50 -11.88
N ALA A 131 -3.94 -10.30 -10.82
CA ALA A 131 -3.22 -11.40 -10.19
C ALA A 131 -4.21 -12.43 -9.59
N PRO A 132 -3.99 -13.75 -9.76
CA PRO A 132 -4.95 -14.77 -9.32
C PRO A 132 -5.38 -14.65 -7.85
N GLN A 133 -4.45 -14.25 -6.97
CA GLN A 133 -4.74 -14.04 -5.55
C GLN A 133 -5.68 -12.85 -5.30
N LEU A 134 -5.57 -11.80 -6.11
CA LEU A 134 -6.39 -10.59 -5.96
C LEU A 134 -7.78 -10.81 -6.57
N GLU A 135 -7.86 -11.56 -7.67
CA GLU A 135 -9.12 -12.03 -8.26
C GLU A 135 -9.87 -12.97 -7.31
N ALA A 136 -9.19 -13.99 -6.76
CA ALA A 136 -9.76 -14.91 -5.78
C ALA A 136 -10.25 -14.19 -4.52
N ARG A 137 -9.61 -13.08 -4.17
CA ARG A 137 -10.02 -12.21 -3.06
C ARG A 137 -10.97 -11.10 -3.47
N GLN A 138 -11.41 -11.02 -4.73
CA GLN A 138 -12.30 -9.98 -5.26
C GLN A 138 -11.89 -8.58 -4.77
N LEU A 139 -10.59 -8.28 -4.87
CA LEU A 139 -10.05 -7.03 -4.33
C LEU A 139 -10.43 -5.82 -5.19
N ILE A 140 -10.55 -5.99 -6.51
CA ILE A 140 -11.03 -4.94 -7.41
C ILE A 140 -12.55 -5.10 -7.55
N LEU A 141 -13.27 -4.04 -7.19
CA LEU A 141 -14.72 -3.96 -7.27
C LEU A 141 -15.09 -2.82 -8.23
N TRP A 142 -15.90 -3.13 -9.23
CA TRP A 142 -16.45 -2.12 -10.13
C TRP A 142 -17.69 -1.48 -9.50
N ARG A 143 -17.72 -0.15 -9.45
CA ARG A 143 -18.86 0.63 -8.97
C ARG A 143 -19.07 1.83 -9.86
N SER A 144 -20.32 2.08 -10.22
CA SER A 144 -20.70 3.31 -10.90
C SER A 144 -20.75 4.46 -9.89
N ASP A 145 -20.27 5.63 -10.28
CA ASP A 145 -20.51 6.86 -9.55
C ASP A 145 -21.93 7.38 -9.76
N ARG A 146 -22.23 8.58 -9.23
CA ARG A 146 -23.55 9.18 -9.34
C ARG A 146 -23.90 9.63 -10.76
N ASP A 147 -22.89 9.84 -11.59
CA ASP A 147 -23.03 10.28 -12.99
C ASP A 147 -23.03 9.07 -13.95
N GLY A 148 -22.93 7.85 -13.42
CA GLY A 148 -23.00 6.60 -14.17
C GLY A 148 -21.66 6.10 -14.71
N ALA A 149 -20.54 6.74 -14.38
CA ALA A 149 -19.21 6.27 -14.80
C ALA A 149 -18.71 5.14 -13.90
N ASP A 150 -18.20 4.07 -14.50
CA ASP A 150 -17.68 2.91 -13.78
C ASP A 150 -16.24 3.13 -13.30
N TRP A 151 -16.02 2.92 -12.00
CA TRP A 151 -14.73 3.06 -11.34
C TRP A 151 -14.22 1.73 -10.79
N PRO A 152 -12.95 1.38 -11.02
CA PRO A 152 -12.29 0.29 -10.32
C PRO A 152 -11.92 0.77 -8.91
N LEU A 153 -12.58 0.20 -7.89
CA LEU A 153 -12.32 0.51 -6.49
C LEU A 153 -11.62 -0.66 -5.79
N LEU A 154 -10.70 -0.34 -4.89
CA LEU A 154 -10.06 -1.35 -4.05
C LEU A 154 -10.94 -1.65 -2.83
N GLY A 155 -11.32 -2.92 -2.70
CA GLY A 155 -11.89 -3.49 -1.49
C GLY A 155 -10.90 -3.51 -0.33
N SER A 156 -11.42 -3.78 0.86
CA SER A 156 -10.56 -3.98 2.02
C SER A 156 -9.80 -5.31 1.89
N PRO A 157 -8.47 -5.33 2.16
CA PRO A 157 -7.73 -6.58 2.26
C PRO A 157 -8.17 -7.42 3.48
N MET A 158 -8.78 -6.78 4.49
CA MET A 158 -9.30 -7.42 5.70
C MET A 158 -10.68 -8.04 5.48
N ARG A 159 -10.90 -9.22 6.06
CA ARG A 159 -12.19 -9.93 6.04
C ARG A 159 -12.66 -10.12 7.47
N PHE A 160 -13.76 -9.47 7.81
CA PHE A 160 -14.42 -9.64 9.11
C PHE A 160 -15.61 -10.57 8.93
N SER A 161 -15.69 -11.62 9.75
CA SER A 161 -16.74 -12.63 9.65
C SER A 161 -18.14 -12.10 9.97
N LYS A 162 -18.26 -11.14 10.90
CA LYS A 162 -19.53 -10.55 11.34
C LYS A 162 -19.86 -9.21 10.69
N THR A 163 -18.84 -8.44 10.31
CA THR A 163 -18.99 -7.08 9.78
C THR A 163 -18.16 -6.89 8.52
N PRO A 164 -18.44 -7.66 7.46
CA PRO A 164 -17.65 -7.61 6.23
C PRO A 164 -17.63 -6.18 5.66
N PRO A 165 -16.47 -5.66 5.24
CA PRO A 165 -16.39 -4.33 4.64
C PRO A 165 -17.14 -4.29 3.31
N ILE A 166 -18.00 -3.29 3.12
CA ILE A 166 -18.79 -3.11 1.91
C ILE A 166 -18.48 -1.74 1.31
N ILE A 167 -18.09 -1.70 0.04
CA ILE A 167 -18.04 -0.47 -0.74
C ILE A 167 -19.44 -0.19 -1.28
N ARG A 168 -20.08 0.86 -0.76
CA ARG A 168 -21.46 1.24 -1.10
C ARG A 168 -21.56 2.13 -2.34
N SER A 169 -20.55 2.96 -2.60
CA SER A 169 -20.56 3.90 -3.72
C SER A 169 -19.12 4.24 -4.13
N ALA A 170 -18.95 4.68 -5.37
CA ALA A 170 -17.73 5.36 -5.79
C ALA A 170 -17.63 6.77 -5.19
N ILE A 171 -16.48 7.42 -5.37
CA ILE A 171 -16.27 8.81 -4.96
C ILE A 171 -17.20 9.71 -5.79
N GLY A 172 -17.91 10.62 -5.13
CA GLY A 172 -18.77 11.59 -5.81
C GLY A 172 -17.99 12.84 -6.23
N THR A 173 -18.66 13.70 -7.01
CA THR A 173 -18.14 15.02 -7.37
C THR A 173 -17.93 15.91 -6.13
N LEU A 174 -17.12 16.96 -6.27
CA LEU A 174 -16.86 17.91 -5.20
C LEU A 174 -18.17 18.51 -4.66
N GLY A 175 -18.36 18.41 -3.34
CA GLY A 175 -19.56 18.91 -2.66
C GLY A 175 -20.80 18.01 -2.73
N SER A 176 -20.70 16.82 -3.34
CA SER A 176 -21.80 15.85 -3.44
C SER A 176 -22.30 15.32 -2.08
N GLY A 177 -21.52 15.46 -1.00
CA GLY A 177 -21.88 15.11 0.36
C GLY A 177 -22.45 16.25 1.22
N ASN A 178 -22.49 17.50 0.72
CA ASN A 178 -22.81 18.66 1.55
C ASN A 178 -24.22 18.61 2.15
N ALA A 179 -25.21 18.18 1.38
CA ALA A 179 -26.59 18.10 1.85
C ALA A 179 -26.74 17.07 3.00
N ALA A 180 -26.11 15.90 2.87
CA ALA A 180 -26.11 14.88 3.91
C ALA A 180 -25.36 15.34 5.17
N ALA A 181 -24.27 16.09 5.00
CA ALA A 181 -23.55 16.68 6.13
C ALA A 181 -24.39 17.75 6.85
N ALA A 182 -25.06 18.63 6.09
CA ALA A 182 -25.95 19.67 6.63
C ALA A 182 -27.10 19.07 7.45
N ASP A 183 -27.70 18.00 6.95
CA ASP A 183 -28.74 17.23 7.64
C ASP A 183 -28.21 16.59 8.93
N LEU A 184 -27.05 15.93 8.86
CA LEU A 184 -26.42 15.27 10.02
C LEU A 184 -26.11 16.22 11.18
N ILE A 185 -25.70 17.45 10.88
CA ILE A 185 -25.35 18.45 11.91
C ILE A 185 -26.49 19.43 12.23
N GLY A 186 -27.62 19.34 11.52
CA GLY A 186 -28.75 20.26 11.68
C GLY A 186 -28.48 21.70 11.26
N ASP A 187 -27.52 21.93 10.34
CA ASP A 187 -27.13 23.27 9.89
C ASP A 187 -27.33 23.45 8.37
N ALA A 188 -28.46 24.07 8.02
CA ALA A 188 -28.83 24.38 6.64
C ALA A 188 -27.94 25.46 5.99
N SER A 189 -27.08 26.16 6.75
CA SER A 189 -26.20 27.20 6.20
C SER A 189 -25.14 26.66 5.24
N LEU A 190 -24.77 25.38 5.37
CA LEU A 190 -23.81 24.69 4.48
C LEU A 190 -24.32 24.53 3.04
N ASN A 191 -25.64 24.60 2.82
CA ASN A 191 -26.24 24.49 1.48
C ASN A 191 -26.28 25.82 0.71
N LYS A 192 -26.01 26.96 1.37
CA LYS A 192 -26.26 28.31 0.80
C LYS A 192 -25.14 28.87 -0.10
N LYS A 193 -24.00 28.18 -0.26
CA LYS A 193 -22.82 28.75 -0.96
C LYS A 193 -22.72 28.51 -2.48
N LYS A 194 -23.69 27.86 -3.13
CA LYS A 194 -23.63 27.58 -4.58
C LYS A 194 -24.06 28.74 -5.50
N GLU A 195 -24.67 29.81 -4.99
CA GLU A 195 -25.21 30.89 -5.84
C GLU A 195 -24.21 32.01 -6.23
N LYS A 196 -22.98 32.03 -5.68
CA LYS A 196 -22.04 33.15 -5.88
C LYS A 196 -20.91 32.95 -6.90
N ALA A 197 -20.96 31.91 -7.74
CA ALA A 197 -19.87 31.59 -8.69
C ALA A 197 -20.21 31.75 -10.18
N ASN A 198 -21.39 32.29 -10.54
CA ASN A 198 -21.77 32.60 -11.92
C ASN A 198 -22.08 34.11 -12.09
N VAL A 199 -21.13 34.97 -11.75
CA VAL A 199 -21.07 36.37 -12.20
C VAL A 199 -19.70 36.63 -12.80
#